data_AF-A0A357BTW6-F1
#
_entry.id   AF-A0A357BTW6-F1
#
_cell.length_a   1.000
_cell.length_b   1.000
_cell.length_c   1.000
_cell.angle_alpha   90.00
_cell.angle_beta   90.00
_cell.angle_gamma   90.00
#
_symmetry.space_group_name_H-M   'P 1'
#
loop_
_entity.id
_entity.type
_entity.pdbx_description
1 polymer ?
#
loop_
_entity_poly.entity_id
_entity_poly.type
_entity_poly.pdbx_seq_one_letter_code
_entity_poly.pdbx_strand_id
1 'polypeptide(L)'
;MRFEVGGMRQMPPTSSLYPLSSILIMKNILLILSTSRTSQRAIEHAVGLAKKEKAKLVVLYIIETELTNEVFDKFTDIGFIGDKPSTQLTEAIMKEYRQRGYEEMGKVQIMAMEENVDFDAVTTQGDFVEKSLEVIERYKIDVAVAIKRKRSVFLKYFSKSMVDELAARASCKVEVFEE
;
A
#
# COMPACT_ATOMS: atom_id res chain seq x y z
N MET A 1 -46.61 -57.31 -40.15
CA MET A 1 -46.90 -56.83 -38.77
C MET A 1 -45.97 -57.61 -37.85
N ARG A 2 -45.13 -57.06 -36.98
CA ARG A 2 -44.85 -55.69 -36.50
C ARG A 2 -43.42 -55.73 -35.94
N PHE A 3 -42.64 -54.68 -36.19
CA PHE A 3 -41.25 -54.46 -35.74
C PHE A 3 -41.20 -53.89 -34.32
N GLU A 4 -40.20 -54.28 -33.50
CA GLU A 4 -39.63 -53.53 -32.35
C GLU A 4 -38.16 -54.01 -32.17
N VAL A 5 -37.12 -53.44 -32.81
CA VAL A 5 -36.35 -52.20 -32.58
C VAL A 5 -35.76 -51.99 -31.17
N GLY A 6 -34.51 -52.44 -31.01
CA GLY A 6 -33.35 -51.65 -30.53
C GLY A 6 -33.43 -50.92 -29.17
N GLY A 7 -32.96 -51.59 -28.10
CA GLY A 7 -32.60 -50.93 -26.84
C GLY A 7 -31.25 -50.21 -26.93
N MET A 8 -31.26 -48.90 -27.16
CA MET A 8 -30.10 -48.03 -27.01
C MET A 8 -29.73 -47.86 -25.53
N ARG A 9 -28.52 -48.26 -25.15
CA ARG A 9 -27.91 -47.83 -23.88
C ARG A 9 -27.62 -46.34 -23.97
N GLN A 10 -28.32 -45.54 -23.18
CA GLN A 10 -28.01 -44.12 -23.01
C GLN A 10 -26.63 -43.99 -22.36
N MET A 11 -25.68 -43.37 -23.07
CA MET A 11 -24.46 -42.83 -22.47
C MET A 11 -24.83 -41.59 -21.64
N PRO A 12 -24.22 -41.36 -20.47
CA PRO A 12 -24.42 -40.12 -19.73
C PRO A 12 -23.81 -38.94 -20.53
N PRO A 13 -24.40 -37.74 -20.43
CA PRO A 13 -23.91 -36.58 -21.15
C PRO A 13 -22.54 -36.14 -20.62
N THR A 14 -21.56 -36.14 -21.52
CA THR A 14 -20.27 -35.47 -21.36
C THR A 14 -20.44 -33.96 -21.44
N SER A 15 -20.53 -33.29 -20.29
CA SER A 15 -20.18 -31.86 -20.16
C SER A 15 -20.17 -31.43 -18.69
N SER A 16 -19.16 -31.87 -17.92
CA SER A 16 -18.80 -31.11 -16.72
C SER A 16 -18.01 -29.87 -17.17
N LEU A 17 -18.73 -28.79 -17.45
CA LEU A 17 -18.16 -27.46 -17.47
C LEU A 17 -17.80 -27.13 -16.01
N TYR A 18 -16.59 -27.50 -15.60
CA TYR A 18 -15.98 -26.84 -14.46
C TYR A 18 -15.85 -25.36 -14.86
N PRO A 19 -16.41 -24.39 -14.10
CA PRO A 19 -16.04 -23.02 -14.32
C PRO A 19 -14.52 -22.97 -14.10
N LEU A 20 -13.79 -22.61 -15.15
CA LEU A 20 -12.38 -22.21 -15.05
C LEU A 20 -12.34 -21.24 -13.89
N SER A 21 -11.77 -21.68 -12.77
CA SER A 21 -11.42 -20.86 -11.64
C SER A 21 -10.76 -19.63 -12.22
N SER A 22 -11.46 -18.49 -12.19
CA SER A 22 -10.96 -17.23 -12.68
C SER A 22 -9.58 -17.03 -12.05
N ILE A 23 -8.54 -17.20 -12.85
CA ILE A 23 -7.18 -16.92 -12.43
C ILE A 23 -7.22 -15.43 -12.08
N LEU A 24 -7.20 -15.11 -10.80
CA LEU A 24 -7.11 -13.74 -10.31
C LEU A 24 -5.73 -13.24 -10.71
N ILE A 25 -5.65 -12.63 -11.90
CA ILE A 25 -4.43 -11.97 -12.38
C ILE A 25 -4.30 -10.69 -11.56
N MET A 26 -3.30 -10.65 -10.68
CA MET A 26 -2.92 -9.43 -9.98
C MET A 26 -2.33 -8.45 -11.00
N LYS A 27 -2.87 -7.24 -11.05
CA LYS A 27 -2.49 -6.21 -12.01
C LYS A 27 -1.76 -5.06 -11.36
N ASN A 28 -2.16 -4.65 -10.15
CA ASN A 28 -1.59 -3.49 -9.47
C ASN A 28 -1.24 -3.82 -8.02
N ILE A 29 0.00 -3.53 -7.66
CA ILE A 29 0.51 -3.64 -6.29
C ILE A 29 0.80 -2.23 -5.77
N LEU A 30 0.39 -1.95 -4.55
CA LEU A 30 0.66 -0.69 -3.87
C LEU A 30 1.76 -0.88 -2.84
N LEU A 31 2.80 -0.05 -2.86
CA LEU A 31 3.72 0.13 -1.73
C LEU A 31 3.39 1.44 -1.03
N ILE A 32 3.12 1.39 0.28
CA ILE A 32 2.78 2.57 1.08
C ILE A 32 3.98 2.96 1.93
N LEU A 33 4.51 4.15 1.64
CA LEU A 33 5.59 4.80 2.37
C LEU A 33 5.05 6.08 3.04
N SER A 34 5.71 6.51 4.10
CA SER A 34 5.40 7.80 4.73
C SER A 34 6.63 8.43 5.36
N THR A 35 6.48 9.66 5.86
CA THR A 35 7.52 10.37 6.61
C THR A 35 8.10 9.59 7.78
N SER A 36 7.34 8.66 8.35
CA SER A 36 7.76 7.83 9.48
C SER A 36 7.84 6.33 9.19
N ARG A 37 7.51 5.90 7.96
CA ARG A 37 7.40 4.49 7.57
C ARG A 37 8.08 4.27 6.22
N THR A 38 9.35 3.90 6.28
CA THR A 38 10.12 3.42 5.14
C THR A 38 10.85 2.16 5.54
N SER A 39 11.06 1.25 4.60
CA SER A 39 11.72 -0.03 4.85
C SER A 39 12.32 -0.53 3.55
N GLN A 40 13.63 -0.73 3.54
CA GLN A 40 14.32 -1.30 2.40
C GLN A 40 13.80 -2.70 2.07
N ARG A 41 13.51 -3.51 3.11
CA ARG A 41 12.98 -4.87 2.95
C ARG A 41 11.58 -4.88 2.34
N ALA A 42 10.73 -3.93 2.74
CA ALA A 42 9.40 -3.80 2.15
C ALA A 42 9.44 -3.32 0.69
N ILE A 43 10.39 -2.42 0.36
CA ILE A 43 10.64 -1.97 -1.01
C ILE A 43 11.05 -3.15 -1.90
N GLU A 44 12.08 -3.90 -1.48
CA GLU A 44 12.57 -5.09 -2.20
C GLU A 44 11.47 -6.13 -2.40
N HIS A 45 10.67 -6.36 -1.37
CA HIS A 45 9.52 -7.28 -1.46
C HIS A 45 8.47 -6.79 -2.46
N ALA A 46 8.07 -5.53 -2.40
CA ALA A 46 7.04 -4.99 -3.29
C ALA A 46 7.48 -5.03 -4.76
N VAL A 47 8.74 -4.68 -5.05
CA VAL A 47 9.31 -4.78 -6.40
C VAL A 47 9.40 -6.24 -6.85
N GLY A 48 9.89 -7.14 -5.99
CA GLY A 48 9.98 -8.57 -6.29
C GLY A 48 8.61 -9.22 -6.56
N LEU A 49 7.60 -8.82 -5.79
CA LEU A 49 6.21 -9.26 -6.00
C LEU A 49 5.68 -8.75 -7.34
N ALA A 50 5.87 -7.47 -7.67
CA ALA A 50 5.43 -6.90 -8.94
C ALA A 50 6.10 -7.56 -10.14
N LYS A 51 7.41 -7.84 -10.07
CA LYS A 51 8.14 -8.60 -11.08
C LYS A 51 7.57 -10.01 -11.27
N LYS A 52 7.38 -10.75 -10.17
CA LYS A 52 6.88 -12.13 -10.18
C LYS A 52 5.51 -12.23 -10.84
N GLU A 53 4.64 -11.29 -10.51
CA GLU A 53 3.24 -11.28 -10.95
C GLU A 53 3.04 -10.54 -12.29
N LYS A 54 4.10 -9.94 -12.84
CA LYS A 54 4.04 -9.03 -14.01
C LYS A 54 3.01 -7.92 -13.83
N ALA A 55 2.94 -7.43 -12.60
CA ALA A 55 2.02 -6.39 -12.17
C ALA A 55 2.73 -5.03 -12.16
N LYS A 56 1.94 -3.96 -12.25
CA LYS A 56 2.41 -2.59 -12.05
C LYS A 56 2.63 -2.32 -10.57
N LEU A 57 3.73 -1.65 -10.24
CA LEU A 57 3.99 -1.13 -8.89
C LEU A 57 3.56 0.34 -8.81
N VAL A 58 2.63 0.62 -7.91
CA VAL A 58 2.23 1.98 -7.52
C VAL A 58 2.88 2.28 -6.18
N VAL A 59 3.63 3.37 -6.06
CA VAL A 59 4.20 3.83 -4.79
C VAL A 59 3.43 5.04 -4.30
N LEU A 60 2.91 4.95 -3.08
CA LEU A 60 2.28 6.06 -2.39
C LEU A 60 3.22 6.55 -1.30
N TYR A 61 3.59 7.84 -1.35
CA TYR A 61 4.25 8.53 -0.25
C TYR A 61 3.30 9.51 0.44
N ILE A 62 3.08 9.30 1.74
CA ILE A 62 2.18 10.13 2.56
C ILE A 62 2.98 11.03 3.49
N ILE A 63 2.77 12.33 3.38
CA ILE A 63 3.23 13.31 4.36
C ILE A 63 2.17 13.41 5.46
N GLU A 64 2.44 12.79 6.60
CA GLU A 64 1.52 12.71 7.73
C GLU A 64 1.39 14.07 8.45
N THR A 65 0.17 14.59 8.53
CA THR A 65 -0.12 15.87 9.20
C THR A 65 0.04 15.79 10.71
N GLU A 66 -0.23 14.63 11.32
CA GLU A 66 -0.14 14.44 12.77
C GLU A 66 1.30 14.57 13.28
N LEU A 67 2.24 13.89 12.62
CA LEU A 67 3.68 14.01 12.93
C LEU A 67 4.21 15.43 12.73
N THR A 68 3.70 16.11 11.71
CA THR A 68 4.06 17.49 11.42
C THR A 68 3.65 18.40 12.57
N ASN A 69 2.45 18.21 13.13
CA ASN A 69 1.96 18.95 14.31
C ASN A 69 2.75 18.60 15.58
N GLU A 70 3.04 17.32 15.84
CA GLU A 70 3.83 16.91 17.02
C GLU A 70 5.23 17.54 17.04
N VAL A 71 5.85 17.68 15.86
CA VAL A 71 7.15 18.34 15.73
C VAL A 71 7.03 19.81 16.09
N PHE A 72 5.98 20.50 15.63
CA PHE A 72 5.72 21.89 15.98
C PHE A 72 5.44 22.09 17.47
N ASP A 73 4.62 21.24 18.08
CA ASP A 73 4.29 21.32 19.50
C ASP A 73 5.56 21.21 20.37
N LYS A 74 6.46 20.27 20.02
CA LYS A 74 7.76 20.13 20.70
C LYS A 74 8.64 21.36 20.59
N PHE A 75 8.59 22.10 19.48
CA PHE A 75 9.38 23.32 19.31
C PHE A 75 8.83 24.50 20.11
N THR A 76 7.51 24.56 20.31
CA THR A 76 6.86 25.51 21.22
C THR A 76 7.19 25.19 22.68
N ASP A 77 7.15 23.92 23.08
CA ASP A 77 7.40 23.49 24.46
C ASP A 77 8.82 23.77 24.96
N ILE A 78 9.83 23.72 24.09
CA ILE A 78 11.23 24.03 24.47
C ILE A 78 11.53 25.54 24.55
N GLY A 79 10.52 26.40 24.38
CA GLY A 79 10.67 27.85 24.46
C GLY A 79 11.49 28.46 23.31
N PHE A 80 11.71 27.69 22.24
CA PHE A 80 12.50 28.14 21.08
C PHE A 80 11.68 29.07 20.17
N ILE A 81 10.35 28.97 20.24
CA ILE A 81 9.40 29.73 19.44
C ILE A 81 8.18 29.99 20.34
N GLY A 82 7.69 31.23 20.41
CA GLY A 82 6.45 31.56 21.15
C GLY A 82 5.20 30.85 20.59
N ASP A 83 4.01 31.37 20.91
CA ASP A 83 2.71 30.71 20.75
C ASP A 83 2.35 30.09 19.39
N LYS A 84 3.12 30.30 18.30
CA LYS A 84 2.99 29.58 17.02
C LYS A 84 4.34 29.47 16.27
N PRO A 85 4.62 28.33 15.60
CA PRO A 85 5.71 28.21 14.63
C PRO A 85 5.61 29.33 13.58
N SER A 86 6.75 29.92 13.20
CA SER A 86 6.74 30.84 12.06
C SER A 86 6.31 30.09 10.78
N THR A 87 5.58 30.77 9.90
CA THR A 87 5.20 30.23 8.59
C THR A 87 6.41 29.72 7.81
N GLN A 88 7.54 30.43 7.92
CA GLN A 88 8.82 30.06 7.31
C GLN A 88 9.37 28.72 7.81
N LEU A 89 9.31 28.45 9.12
CA LEU A 89 9.75 27.16 9.66
C LEU A 89 8.82 26.02 9.19
N THR A 90 7.51 26.30 9.17
CA THR A 90 6.53 25.33 8.71
C THR A 90 6.78 24.93 7.26
N GLU A 91 7.01 25.92 6.40
CA GLU A 91 7.35 25.70 5.00
C GLU A 91 8.66 24.94 4.82
N ALA A 92 9.69 25.24 5.63
CA ALA A 92 10.97 24.55 5.59
C ALA A 92 10.85 23.05 5.95
N ILE A 93 10.12 22.72 7.02
CA ILE A 93 9.87 21.33 7.42
C ILE A 93 9.07 20.59 6.34
N MET A 94 8.02 21.23 5.81
CA MET A 94 7.22 20.62 4.74
C MET A 94 8.03 20.41 3.45
N LYS A 95 8.96 21.32 3.13
CA LYS A 95 9.88 21.17 2.01
C LYS A 95 10.82 19.97 2.22
N GLU A 96 11.37 19.82 3.42
CA GLU A 96 12.20 18.68 3.80
C GLU A 96 11.45 17.35 3.67
N TYR A 97 10.20 17.27 4.15
CA TYR A 97 9.39 16.05 4.02
C TYR A 97 9.07 15.69 2.58
N ARG A 98 8.78 16.68 1.74
CA ARG A 98 8.62 16.45 0.28
C ARG A 98 9.91 15.93 -0.35
N GLN A 99 11.04 16.54 0.01
CA GLN A 99 12.35 16.15 -0.51
C GLN A 99 12.67 14.70 -0.17
N ARG A 100 12.48 14.30 1.10
CA ARG A 100 12.63 12.90 1.53
C ARG A 100 11.68 11.96 0.80
N GLY A 101 10.43 12.38 0.58
CA GLY A 101 9.48 11.61 -0.23
C GLY A 101 9.99 11.33 -1.64
N TYR A 102 10.55 12.34 -2.30
CA TYR A 102 11.15 12.17 -3.63
C TYR A 102 12.37 11.24 -3.62
N GLU A 103 13.22 11.35 -2.60
CA GLU A 103 14.38 10.46 -2.46
C GLU A 103 13.97 9.00 -2.26
N GLU A 104 12.99 8.74 -1.38
CA GLU A 104 12.51 7.39 -1.10
C GLU A 104 11.81 6.78 -2.31
N MET A 105 10.90 7.52 -2.96
CA MET A 105 10.27 7.04 -4.19
C MET A 105 11.28 6.85 -5.33
N GLY A 106 12.31 7.70 -5.41
CA GLY A 106 13.39 7.58 -6.38
C GLY A 106 14.18 6.28 -6.22
N LYS A 107 14.44 5.84 -4.98
CA LYS A 107 15.05 4.53 -4.71
C LYS A 107 14.18 3.39 -5.25
N VAL A 108 12.86 3.47 -5.04
CA VAL A 108 11.93 2.45 -5.55
C VAL A 108 11.88 2.46 -7.08
N GLN A 109 11.87 3.66 -7.69
CA GLN A 109 11.87 3.80 -9.15
C GLN A 109 13.10 3.16 -9.79
N ILE A 110 14.29 3.43 -9.25
CA ILE A 110 15.54 2.83 -9.75
C ILE A 110 15.44 1.30 -9.70
N MET A 111 15.02 0.74 -8.56
CA MET A 111 14.89 -0.71 -8.41
C MET A 111 13.83 -1.31 -9.35
N ALA A 112 12.68 -0.66 -9.51
CA ALA A 112 11.65 -1.10 -10.44
C ALA A 112 12.15 -1.10 -11.89
N MET A 113 12.92 -0.08 -12.28
CA MET A 113 13.52 0.01 -13.61
C MET A 113 14.55 -1.10 -13.86
N GLU A 114 15.45 -1.35 -12.91
CA GLU A 114 16.43 -2.46 -12.98
C GLU A 114 15.75 -3.82 -13.15
N GLU A 115 14.59 -3.99 -12.51
CA GLU A 115 13.81 -5.22 -12.53
C GLU A 115 12.76 -5.30 -13.66
N ASN A 116 12.71 -4.29 -14.55
CA ASN A 116 11.74 -4.17 -15.66
C ASN A 116 10.27 -4.22 -15.20
N VAL A 117 9.98 -3.56 -14.07
CA VAL A 117 8.64 -3.42 -13.49
C VAL A 117 8.04 -2.07 -13.86
N ASP A 118 6.79 -2.05 -14.32
CA ASP A 118 6.07 -0.80 -14.59
C ASP A 118 5.79 -0.05 -13.28
N PHE A 119 5.93 1.27 -13.29
CA PHE A 119 6.03 2.08 -12.08
C PHE A 119 5.18 3.36 -12.17
N ASP A 120 4.37 3.61 -11.15
CA ASP A 120 3.75 4.92 -10.89
C ASP A 120 4.10 5.41 -9.47
N ALA A 121 4.28 6.71 -9.32
CA ALA A 121 4.46 7.36 -8.03
C ALA A 121 3.32 8.35 -7.74
N VAL A 122 2.87 8.36 -6.48
CA VAL A 122 1.85 9.26 -5.96
C VAL A 122 2.35 9.86 -4.65
N THR A 123 2.38 11.18 -4.56
CA THR A 123 2.65 11.89 -3.30
C THR A 123 1.39 12.59 -2.82
N THR A 124 1.10 12.47 -1.54
CA THR A 124 -0.06 13.13 -0.92
C THR A 124 0.25 13.57 0.50
N GLN A 125 -0.63 14.38 1.06
CA GLN A 125 -0.58 14.85 2.44
C GLN A 125 -1.91 14.55 3.12
N GLY A 126 -1.85 14.12 4.38
CA GLY A 126 -3.03 13.90 5.22
C GLY A 126 -2.96 12.64 6.06
N ASP A 127 -4.13 12.11 6.39
CA ASP A 127 -4.29 10.89 7.17
C ASP A 127 -3.80 9.65 6.39
N PHE A 128 -3.07 8.78 7.08
CA PHE A 128 -2.47 7.60 6.47
C PHE A 128 -3.51 6.63 5.91
N VAL A 129 -4.57 6.35 6.68
CA VAL A 129 -5.58 5.34 6.32
C VAL A 129 -6.43 5.85 5.16
N GLU A 130 -6.98 7.06 5.28
CA GLU A 130 -7.85 7.64 4.25
C GLU A 130 -7.11 7.79 2.92
N LYS A 131 -5.88 8.32 2.93
CA LYS A 131 -5.09 8.47 1.71
C LYS A 131 -4.69 7.15 1.08
N SER A 132 -4.44 6.12 1.88
CA SER A 132 -4.18 4.78 1.37
C SER A 132 -5.42 4.19 0.70
N LEU A 133 -6.60 4.31 1.33
CA LEU A 133 -7.86 3.82 0.77
C LEU A 133 -8.23 4.53 -0.55
N GLU A 134 -8.07 5.86 -0.61
CA GLU A 134 -8.29 6.65 -1.83
C GLU A 134 -7.45 6.12 -3.01
N VAL A 135 -6.18 5.77 -2.78
CA VAL A 135 -5.28 5.24 -3.81
C VAL A 135 -5.63 3.80 -4.17
N ILE A 136 -5.97 2.96 -3.18
CA ILE A 136 -6.42 1.58 -3.40
C ILE A 136 -7.60 1.54 -4.36
N GLU A 137 -8.61 2.39 -4.14
CA GLU A 137 -9.80 2.45 -4.96
C GLU A 137 -9.55 3.03 -6.36
N ARG A 138 -8.73 4.08 -6.44
CA ARG A 138 -8.39 4.78 -7.69
C ARG A 138 -7.62 3.88 -8.65
N TYR A 139 -6.59 3.20 -8.15
CA TYR A 139 -5.70 2.39 -8.97
C TYR A 139 -6.16 0.93 -9.10
N LYS A 140 -7.27 0.55 -8.45
CA LYS A 140 -7.76 -0.84 -8.41
C LYS A 140 -6.63 -1.77 -7.96
N ILE A 141 -6.10 -1.47 -6.77
CA ILE A 141 -5.00 -2.21 -6.17
C ILE A 141 -5.49 -3.61 -5.74
N ASP A 142 -4.72 -4.64 -6.08
CA ASP A 142 -5.02 -6.03 -5.73
C ASP A 142 -4.33 -6.43 -4.40
N VAL A 143 -3.12 -5.91 -4.17
CA VAL A 143 -2.34 -6.11 -2.95
C VAL A 143 -1.66 -4.81 -2.54
N ALA A 144 -1.81 -4.41 -1.27
CA ALA A 144 -1.07 -3.31 -0.68
C ALA A 144 -0.01 -3.83 0.31
N VAL A 145 1.20 -3.31 0.22
CA VAL A 145 2.32 -3.55 1.13
C VAL A 145 2.42 -2.35 2.06
N ALA A 146 2.19 -2.58 3.36
CA ALA A 146 2.18 -1.55 4.39
C ALA A 146 3.21 -1.85 5.49
N ILE A 147 3.91 -0.83 5.97
CA ILE A 147 4.96 -0.97 6.98
C ILE A 147 4.42 -0.62 8.35
N LYS A 148 4.49 -1.57 9.28
CA LYS A 148 4.16 -1.40 10.70
C LYS A 148 5.45 -1.16 11.48
N ARG A 149 5.50 -0.01 12.15
CA ARG A 149 6.63 0.40 12.99
C ARG A 149 6.71 -0.45 14.27
N LYS A 150 7.90 -0.94 14.67
CA LYS A 150 8.12 -1.39 16.06
C LYS A 150 7.94 -0.22 17.03
N ARG A 151 6.99 -0.37 17.94
CA ARG A 151 6.81 0.59 19.04
C ARG A 151 7.93 0.39 20.06
N SER A 152 8.55 1.49 20.50
CA SER A 152 9.23 1.50 21.81
C SER A 152 8.17 1.24 22.88
N VAL A 153 8.46 0.33 23.81
CA VAL A 153 7.56 -0.27 24.83
C VAL A 153 6.95 0.76 25.80
N PHE A 154 7.25 2.05 25.63
CA PHE A 154 6.94 3.12 26.57
C PHE A 154 5.51 3.71 26.49
N LEU A 155 4.74 3.40 25.44
CA LEU A 155 3.36 3.90 25.28
C LEU A 155 2.36 2.72 25.29
N LYS A 156 2.02 2.27 26.51
CA LYS A 156 1.21 1.07 26.77
C LYS A 156 -0.29 1.17 26.42
N TYR A 157 -0.83 2.30 25.94
CA TYR A 157 -2.29 2.49 25.92
C TYR A 157 -2.92 3.31 24.80
N PHE A 158 -2.34 3.40 23.60
CA PHE A 158 -3.03 4.05 22.47
C PHE A 158 -3.12 3.19 21.21
N SER A 159 -4.38 3.03 20.79
CA SER A 159 -4.93 2.73 19.45
C SER A 159 -4.41 1.54 18.65
N LYS A 160 -5.38 0.80 18.09
CA LYS A 160 -5.27 -0.08 16.92
C LYS A 160 -4.26 0.52 15.93
N SER A 161 -3.27 -0.25 15.47
CA SER A 161 -2.25 0.29 14.55
C SER A 161 -2.96 0.83 13.30
N MET A 162 -2.58 2.02 12.79
CA MET A 162 -3.13 2.56 11.54
C MET A 162 -3.08 1.54 10.39
N VAL A 163 -2.05 0.68 10.39
CA VAL A 163 -1.91 -0.43 9.44
C VAL A 163 -2.94 -1.53 9.67
N ASP A 164 -3.26 -1.85 10.92
CA ASP A 164 -4.30 -2.82 11.27
C ASP A 164 -5.69 -2.27 10.93
N GLU A 165 -5.89 -0.95 11.05
CA GLU A 165 -7.10 -0.29 10.58
C GLU A 165 -7.21 -0.31 9.06
N LEU A 166 -6.14 0.05 8.34
CA LEU A 166 -6.07 -0.05 6.89
C LEU A 166 -6.39 -1.47 6.42
N ALA A 167 -5.77 -2.49 7.02
CA ALA A 167 -6.01 -3.89 6.69
C ALA A 167 -7.48 -4.32 6.95
N ALA A 168 -8.15 -3.72 7.92
CA ALA A 168 -9.55 -4.00 8.21
C ALA A 168 -10.54 -3.29 7.26
N ARG A 169 -10.12 -2.19 6.63
CA ARG A 169 -10.99 -1.34 5.78
C ARG A 169 -10.71 -1.49 4.29
N ALA A 170 -9.51 -1.91 3.91
CA ALA A 170 -9.10 -2.04 2.52
C ALA A 170 -9.96 -3.06 1.77
N SER A 171 -10.31 -2.73 0.53
CA SER A 171 -11.00 -3.65 -0.39
C SER A 171 -10.08 -4.71 -0.99
N CYS A 172 -8.78 -4.63 -0.71
CA CYS A 172 -7.74 -5.51 -1.23
C CYS A 172 -6.97 -6.19 -0.09
N LYS A 173 -6.13 -7.17 -0.44
CA LYS A 173 -5.23 -7.82 0.53
C LYS A 173 -4.18 -6.80 1.00
N VAL A 174 -3.97 -6.71 2.30
CA VAL A 174 -2.88 -5.90 2.88
C VAL A 174 -1.81 -6.81 3.48
N GLU A 175 -0.61 -6.76 2.92
CA GLU A 175 0.58 -7.42 3.46
C GLU A 175 1.32 -6.46 4.39
N VAL A 176 1.46 -6.87 5.65
CA VAL A 176 2.04 -6.02 6.70
C VAL A 176 3.48 -6.44 6.97
N PHE A 177 4.41 -5.49 6.83
CA PHE A 177 5.82 -5.65 7.16
C PHE A 177 6.11 -5.05 8.53
N GLU A 178 6.59 -5.87 9.46
CA GLU A 178 7.03 -5.41 10.77
C GLU A 178 8.54 -5.13 10.76
N GLU A 179 8.93 -3.91 11.12
CA GLU A 179 10.33 -3.50 11.30
C GLU A 179 10.69 -3.18 12.73
#